data_AF-A0A917LLX2-F1
#
_entry.id   AF-A0A917LLX2-F1
#
_cell.length_a   1.000
_cell.length_b   1.000
_cell.length_c   1.000
_cell.angle_alpha   90.00
_cell.angle_beta   90.00
_cell.angle_gamma   90.00
#
_symmetry.space_group_name_H-M   'P 1'
#
loop_
_entity.id
_entity.type
_entity.pdbx_description
1 polymer ?
#
loop_
_entity_poly.entity_id
_entity_poly.type
_entity_poly.pdbx_seq_one_letter_code
_entity_poly.pdbx_strand_id
1 'polypeptide(L)'
;MNRIFKSLLIFSCSITFSQTGSIEGKSVFKKDNSILPGTIVTLSNTTYGTISDIEGNFKFSELPIGKYDLLFEFLGYGKDTLSNIEVKENELTKLIIALPPGECFEKEIPNLCPIDSKSKSVIPIVYGLPNAKTMAKKKKGKVKLGGCEITGCEPYWFCKEHEIEF
;
A
#
# COMPACT_ATOMS: atom_id res chain seq x y z
N MET A 1 -58.01 22.74 -47.96
CA MET A 1 -57.05 23.87 -47.91
C MET A 1 -56.90 24.27 -46.47
N ASN A 2 -55.65 24.38 -46.00
CA ASN A 2 -55.19 24.66 -44.64
C ASN A 2 -54.91 23.44 -43.76
N ARG A 3 -53.75 23.30 -43.11
CA ARG A 3 -52.37 23.80 -43.28
C ARG A 3 -51.65 23.20 -42.03
N ILE A 4 -50.57 22.43 -42.25
CA ILE A 4 -49.26 22.50 -41.54
C ILE A 4 -49.29 23.00 -40.08
N PHE A 5 -48.62 22.40 -39.09
CA PHE A 5 -47.32 21.72 -39.09
C PHE A 5 -47.02 21.31 -37.63
N LYS A 6 -46.31 20.19 -37.44
CA LYS A 6 -45.23 19.97 -36.44
C LYS A 6 -45.54 20.40 -34.99
N SER A 7 -45.58 19.51 -34.02
CA SER A 7 -44.44 18.66 -33.66
C SER A 7 -44.91 17.79 -32.48
N LEU A 8 -45.30 16.55 -32.74
CA LEU A 8 -45.37 15.55 -31.68
C LEU A 8 -43.91 15.16 -31.40
N LEU A 9 -43.27 15.94 -30.53
CA LEU A 9 -41.91 15.68 -30.04
C LEU A 9 -41.98 14.42 -29.18
N ILE A 10 -41.96 13.26 -29.84
CA ILE A 10 -41.75 11.96 -29.22
C ILE A 10 -40.36 12.00 -28.61
N PHE A 11 -40.32 12.34 -27.33
CA PHE A 11 -39.13 12.27 -26.48
C PHE A 11 -38.84 10.77 -26.26
N SER A 12 -38.22 10.16 -27.26
CA SER A 12 -37.67 8.81 -27.17
C SER A 12 -36.52 8.85 -26.17
N CYS A 13 -36.80 8.43 -24.94
CA CYS A 13 -35.78 8.18 -23.93
C CYS A 13 -35.04 6.91 -24.36
N SER A 14 -33.93 7.08 -25.08
CA SER A 14 -33.04 5.97 -25.41
C SER A 14 -32.26 5.58 -24.16
N ILE A 15 -32.49 4.37 -23.66
CA ILE A 15 -31.66 3.77 -22.61
C ILE A 15 -30.33 3.39 -23.28
N THR A 16 -29.33 4.24 -23.17
CA THR A 16 -27.96 3.91 -23.59
C THR A 16 -27.31 3.08 -22.48
N PHE A 17 -27.00 1.82 -22.77
CA PHE A 17 -26.15 1.03 -21.88
C PHE A 17 -24.70 1.47 -22.07
N SER A 18 -24.05 1.91 -20.98
CA SER A 18 -22.61 2.17 -21.01
C SER A 18 -21.89 0.84 -21.15
N GLN A 19 -20.99 0.75 -22.12
CA GLN A 19 -20.12 -0.41 -22.23
C GLN A 19 -19.17 -0.43 -21.03
N THR A 20 -19.02 -1.60 -20.40
CA THR A 20 -18.17 -1.75 -19.23
C THR A 20 -17.22 -2.94 -19.37
N GLY A 21 -16.13 -2.89 -18.61
CA GLY A 21 -15.18 -3.97 -18.43
C GLY A 21 -14.94 -4.25 -16.94
N SER A 22 -14.02 -5.15 -16.64
CA SER A 22 -13.66 -5.48 -15.26
C SER A 22 -12.15 -5.65 -15.09
N ILE A 23 -11.67 -5.32 -13.88
CA ILE A 23 -10.30 -5.59 -13.47
C ILE A 23 -10.36 -6.53 -12.27
N GLU A 24 -9.63 -7.64 -12.34
CA GLU A 24 -9.34 -8.47 -11.18
C GLU A 24 -7.83 -8.51 -10.98
N GLY A 25 -7.40 -8.60 -9.73
CA GLY A 25 -5.98 -8.78 -9.49
C GLY A 25 -5.66 -9.28 -8.11
N LYS A 26 -4.37 -9.50 -7.92
CA LYS A 26 -3.80 -9.98 -6.65
C LYS A 26 -2.71 -9.04 -6.16
N SER A 27 -2.78 -8.69 -4.89
CA SER A 27 -1.77 -7.89 -4.19
C SER A 27 -0.77 -8.79 -3.48
N VAL A 28 0.51 -8.56 -3.75
CA VAL A 28 1.63 -9.33 -3.18
C VAL A 28 2.81 -8.43 -2.83
N PHE A 29 3.69 -8.91 -1.97
CA PHE A 29 4.99 -8.29 -1.75
C PHE A 29 5.97 -8.60 -2.87
N LYS A 30 6.72 -7.59 -3.33
CA LYS A 30 7.76 -7.75 -4.35
C LYS A 30 8.96 -8.61 -3.90
N LYS A 31 9.20 -8.72 -2.57
CA LYS A 31 10.34 -9.47 -2.01
C LYS A 31 10.20 -10.98 -2.18
N ASP A 32 9.03 -11.51 -1.82
CA ASP A 32 8.82 -12.94 -1.62
C ASP A 32 7.47 -13.44 -2.17
N ASN A 33 6.71 -12.58 -2.86
CA ASN A 33 5.35 -12.86 -3.35
C ASN A 33 4.37 -13.28 -2.27
N SER A 34 4.63 -12.95 -1.00
CA SER A 34 3.67 -13.16 0.07
C SER A 34 2.45 -12.24 -0.11
N ILE A 35 1.30 -12.71 0.34
CA ILE A 35 0.00 -12.09 0.06
C ILE A 35 -0.19 -10.82 0.89
N LEU A 36 -0.79 -9.80 0.28
CA LEU A 36 -1.09 -8.51 0.91
C LEU A 36 -2.60 -8.28 1.06
N PRO A 37 -3.20 -8.72 2.18
CA PRO A 37 -4.61 -8.45 2.48
C PRO A 37 -4.80 -7.00 2.96
N GLY A 38 -5.91 -6.35 2.61
CA GLY A 38 -6.18 -4.97 3.04
C GLY A 38 -5.43 -3.88 2.25
N THR A 39 -4.90 -4.21 1.08
CA THR A 39 -4.33 -3.23 0.14
C THR A 39 -5.45 -2.37 -0.42
N ILE A 40 -5.33 -1.05 -0.28
CA ILE A 40 -6.25 -0.08 -0.88
C ILE A 40 -5.84 0.08 -2.33
N VAL A 41 -6.78 -0.13 -3.26
CA VAL A 41 -6.54 -0.02 -4.71
C VAL A 41 -7.53 1.00 -5.26
N THR A 42 -7.05 2.02 -5.96
CA THR A 42 -7.85 3.12 -6.50
C THR A 42 -7.48 3.40 -7.94
N LEU A 43 -8.44 3.85 -8.74
CA LEU A 43 -8.18 4.33 -10.10
C LEU A 43 -7.98 5.86 -10.05
N SER A 44 -6.82 6.31 -10.50
CA SER A 44 -6.40 7.71 -10.45
C SER A 44 -7.39 8.63 -11.15
N ASN A 45 -7.65 9.80 -10.55
CA ASN A 45 -8.63 10.78 -11.05
C ASN A 45 -10.07 10.26 -11.15
N THR A 46 -10.41 9.18 -10.45
CA THR A 46 -11.78 8.67 -10.35
C THR A 46 -12.20 8.44 -8.91
N THR A 47 -13.46 8.08 -8.69
CA THR A 47 -13.99 7.66 -7.39
C THR A 47 -13.96 6.14 -7.20
N TYR A 48 -13.45 5.38 -8.18
CA TYR A 48 -13.40 3.92 -8.10
C TYR A 48 -12.26 3.50 -7.16
N GLY A 49 -12.63 2.80 -6.09
CA GLY A 49 -11.71 2.20 -5.14
C GLY A 49 -12.22 0.86 -4.65
N THR A 50 -11.30 -0.02 -4.30
CA THR A 50 -11.56 -1.34 -3.73
C THR A 50 -10.47 -1.68 -2.72
N ILE A 51 -10.68 -2.72 -1.92
CA ILE A 51 -9.72 -3.19 -0.93
C ILE A 51 -9.48 -4.67 -1.17
N SER A 52 -8.22 -5.13 -1.10
CA SER A 52 -7.92 -6.55 -1.26
C SER A 52 -8.44 -7.38 -0.07
N ASP A 53 -8.95 -8.57 -0.39
CA ASP A 53 -9.46 -9.54 0.59
C ASP A 53 -8.34 -10.26 1.36
N ILE A 54 -8.70 -11.25 2.19
CA ILE A 54 -7.75 -12.01 3.01
C ILE A 54 -6.74 -12.83 2.20
N GLU A 55 -7.08 -13.14 0.94
CA GLU A 55 -6.23 -13.85 -0.02
C GLU A 55 -5.48 -12.86 -0.94
N GLY A 56 -5.62 -11.56 -0.70
CA GLY A 56 -5.00 -10.48 -1.45
C GLY A 56 -5.67 -10.20 -2.79
N ASN A 57 -6.83 -10.80 -3.07
CA ASN A 57 -7.55 -10.55 -4.33
C ASN A 57 -8.33 -9.24 -4.24
N PHE A 58 -8.39 -8.50 -5.34
CA PHE A 58 -9.20 -7.30 -5.48
C PHE A 58 -9.95 -7.31 -6.82
N LYS A 59 -11.08 -6.60 -6.86
CA LYS A 59 -11.92 -6.54 -8.06
C LYS A 59 -12.55 -5.16 -8.24
N PHE A 60 -12.57 -4.72 -9.50
CA PHE A 60 -13.42 -3.66 -10.00
C PHE A 60 -14.37 -4.24 -11.04
N SER A 61 -15.67 -4.11 -10.79
CA SER A 61 -16.72 -4.51 -11.71
C SER A 61 -17.29 -3.28 -12.41
N GLU A 62 -17.80 -3.46 -13.62
CA GLU A 62 -18.58 -2.45 -14.34
C GLU A 62 -17.83 -1.11 -14.54
N LEU A 63 -16.53 -1.20 -14.83
CA LEU A 63 -15.72 -0.01 -15.13
C LEU A 63 -16.01 0.49 -16.55
N PRO A 64 -16.18 1.80 -16.77
CA PRO A 64 -16.21 2.36 -18.10
C PRO A 64 -14.97 1.98 -18.91
N ILE A 65 -15.12 1.84 -20.22
CA ILE A 65 -13.99 1.58 -21.11
C ILE A 65 -13.06 2.78 -21.11
N GLY A 66 -11.77 2.52 -21.01
CA GLY A 66 -10.78 3.58 -20.97
C GLY A 66 -9.42 3.09 -20.51
N LYS A 67 -8.50 4.04 -20.36
CA LYS A 67 -7.19 3.79 -19.75
C LYS A 67 -7.17 4.40 -18.36
N TYR A 68 -6.67 3.62 -17.41
CA TYR A 68 -6.58 4.03 -16.02
C TYR A 68 -5.18 3.81 -15.48
N ASP A 69 -4.81 4.65 -14.51
CA ASP A 69 -3.64 4.43 -13.68
C ASP A 69 -4.13 3.91 -12.32
N LEU A 70 -3.67 2.72 -11.95
CA LEU A 70 -4.07 2.04 -10.73
C LEU A 70 -3.08 2.39 -9.62
N LEU A 71 -3.52 3.19 -8.67
CA LEU A 71 -2.79 3.55 -7.46
C LEU A 71 -3.12 2.53 -6.37
N PHE A 72 -2.10 1.92 -5.79
CA PHE A 72 -2.28 0.94 -4.72
C PHE A 72 -1.39 1.27 -3.54
N GLU A 73 -1.96 1.16 -2.34
CA GLU A 73 -1.33 1.52 -1.08
C GLU A 73 -1.61 0.44 -0.04
N PHE A 74 -0.58 0.09 0.71
CA PHE A 74 -0.71 -0.77 1.87
C PHE A 74 -0.18 -0.03 3.10
N LEU A 75 -0.95 -0.06 4.17
CA LEU A 75 -0.69 0.75 5.37
C LEU A 75 0.70 0.44 5.93
N GLY A 76 1.58 1.46 5.96
CA GLY A 76 2.96 1.35 6.45
C GLY A 76 3.98 0.88 5.41
N TYR A 77 3.55 0.52 4.19
CA TYR A 77 4.42 0.01 3.12
C TYR A 77 4.53 0.96 1.93
N GLY A 78 3.82 2.09 1.98
CA GLY A 78 3.83 3.10 0.94
C GLY A 78 2.83 2.83 -0.17
N LYS A 79 2.93 3.64 -1.22
CA LYS A 79 2.04 3.64 -2.38
C LYS A 79 2.86 3.47 -3.65
N ASP A 80 2.32 2.74 -4.62
CA ASP A 80 2.90 2.58 -5.94
C ASP A 80 1.79 2.64 -7.01
N THR A 81 2.15 2.85 -8.27
CA THR A 81 1.20 3.12 -9.35
C THR A 81 1.53 2.29 -10.59
N LEU A 82 0.51 1.56 -11.08
CA LEU A 82 0.58 0.86 -12.35
C LEU A 82 -0.19 1.64 -13.41
N SER A 83 0.52 2.27 -14.33
CA SER A 83 -0.05 3.16 -15.35
C SER A 83 -0.52 2.42 -16.60
N ASN A 84 -1.41 3.08 -17.37
CA ASN A 84 -1.87 2.66 -18.69
C ASN A 84 -2.59 1.31 -18.74
N ILE A 85 -3.36 0.96 -17.70
CA ILE A 85 -4.21 -0.23 -17.72
C ILE A 85 -5.40 0.05 -18.64
N GLU A 86 -5.48 -0.71 -19.73
CA GLU A 86 -6.56 -0.60 -20.71
C GLU A 86 -7.73 -1.51 -20.31
N VAL A 87 -8.90 -0.91 -20.08
CA VAL A 87 -10.16 -1.62 -19.82
C VAL A 87 -10.96 -1.65 -21.12
N LYS A 88 -11.33 -2.84 -21.57
CA LYS A 88 -12.07 -3.09 -22.81
C LYS A 88 -13.48 -3.63 -22.54
N GLU A 89 -14.36 -3.47 -23.52
CA GLU A 89 -15.75 -3.94 -23.46
C GLU A 89 -15.82 -5.45 -23.19
N ASN A 90 -16.59 -5.84 -22.17
CA ASN A 90 -16.82 -7.25 -21.81
C ASN A 90 -15.53 -8.06 -21.59
N GLU A 91 -14.41 -7.39 -21.28
CA GLU A 91 -13.13 -8.03 -21.03
C GLU A 91 -12.77 -7.97 -19.54
N LEU A 92 -12.23 -9.08 -19.04
CA LEU A 92 -11.65 -9.18 -17.71
C LEU A 92 -10.14 -9.00 -17.79
N THR A 93 -9.64 -7.87 -17.28
CA THR A 93 -8.20 -7.61 -17.19
C THR A 93 -7.67 -8.19 -15.89
N LYS A 94 -6.73 -9.14 -15.95
CA LYS A 94 -6.09 -9.76 -14.78
C LYS A 94 -4.71 -9.17 -14.53
N LEU A 95 -4.46 -8.71 -13.31
CA LEU A 95 -3.21 -8.04 -12.92
C LEU A 95 -2.64 -8.60 -11.62
N ILE A 96 -1.32 -8.50 -11.47
CA ILE A 96 -0.66 -8.69 -10.18
C ILE A 96 -0.02 -7.35 -9.84
N ILE A 97 -0.38 -6.80 -8.68
CA ILE A 97 0.27 -5.62 -8.12
C ILE A 97 1.26 -6.10 -7.07
N ALA A 98 2.52 -5.70 -7.23
CA ALA A 98 3.59 -6.07 -6.33
C ALA A 98 4.09 -4.80 -5.64
N LEU A 99 3.71 -4.60 -4.38
CA LEU A 99 4.25 -3.47 -3.63
C LEU A 99 5.72 -3.74 -3.31
N PRO A 100 6.62 -2.76 -3.53
CA PRO A 100 7.88 -2.81 -2.83
C PRO A 100 7.57 -2.89 -1.34
N PRO A 101 8.38 -3.61 -0.55
CA PRO A 101 8.18 -3.57 0.88
C PRO A 101 8.42 -2.12 1.34
N GLY A 102 7.83 -1.73 2.47
CA GLY A 102 7.91 -0.36 2.97
C GLY A 102 9.36 0.11 3.01
N GLU A 103 9.54 1.43 2.94
CA GLU A 103 10.85 2.11 2.88
C GLU A 103 11.84 1.74 4.02
N CYS A 104 11.41 0.88 4.93
CA CYS A 104 12.17 0.23 5.98
C CYS A 104 12.82 -1.06 5.46
N PHE A 105 13.35 -1.00 4.24
CA PHE A 105 14.24 -2.03 3.75
C PHE A 105 15.56 -1.93 4.50
N GLU A 106 15.62 -2.73 5.56
CA GLU A 106 16.77 -3.33 6.24
C GLU A 106 18.02 -3.33 5.35
N LYS A 107 18.69 -2.17 5.25
CA LYS A 107 20.14 -2.21 5.19
C LYS A 107 20.53 -2.91 6.49
N GLU A 108 21.47 -3.85 6.43
CA GLU A 108 22.20 -4.23 7.63
C GLU A 108 22.73 -2.93 8.25
N ILE A 109 22.04 -2.39 9.25
CA ILE A 109 22.46 -1.15 9.88
C ILE A 109 23.61 -1.59 10.76
N PRO A 110 24.86 -1.24 10.40
CA PRO A 110 25.98 -1.64 11.21
C PRO A 110 25.78 -1.05 12.61
N ASN A 111 26.26 -1.75 13.63
CA ASN A 111 26.21 -1.28 15.01
C ASN A 111 27.21 -0.12 15.27
N LEU A 112 27.34 0.79 14.31
CA LEU A 112 28.22 1.94 14.30
C LEU A 112 27.36 3.20 14.39
N CYS A 113 27.69 4.08 15.32
CA CYS A 113 27.00 5.35 15.44
C CYS A 113 27.18 6.19 14.16
N PRO A 114 26.11 6.81 13.61
CA PRO A 114 26.18 7.66 12.43
C PRO A 114 27.10 8.89 12.57
N ILE A 115 27.39 9.33 13.80
CA ILE A 115 28.16 10.57 14.06
C ILE A 115 29.67 10.29 14.11
N ASP A 116 30.10 9.21 14.78
CA ASP A 116 31.51 8.95 15.02
C ASP A 116 32.01 7.61 14.48
N SER A 117 31.13 6.82 13.85
CA SER A 117 31.41 5.49 13.32
C SER A 117 32.01 4.54 14.36
N LYS A 118 31.72 4.71 15.67
CA LYS A 118 32.13 3.78 16.73
C LYS A 118 30.98 2.91 17.20
N SER A 119 31.29 1.69 17.64
CA SER A 119 30.31 0.72 18.14
C SER A 119 30.25 0.58 19.67
N LYS A 120 31.25 1.09 20.41
CA LYS A 120 31.38 0.87 21.87
C LYS A 120 30.19 1.39 22.68
N SER A 121 29.60 2.50 22.24
CA SER A 121 28.47 3.15 22.90
C SER A 121 27.12 2.78 22.30
N VAL A 122 27.08 1.90 21.29
CA VAL A 122 25.86 1.49 20.59
C VAL A 122 25.24 0.26 21.27
N ILE A 123 23.95 0.33 21.58
CA ILE A 123 23.15 -0.75 22.16
C ILE A 123 21.86 -0.97 21.37
N PRO A 124 21.29 -2.18 21.33
CA PRO A 124 20.07 -2.42 20.59
C PRO A 124 18.85 -1.83 21.33
N ILE A 125 17.87 -1.40 20.54
CA ILE A 125 16.55 -1.01 20.99
C ILE A 125 15.64 -2.23 20.93
N VAL A 126 14.86 -2.45 21.99
CA VAL A 126 13.91 -3.55 22.10
C VAL A 126 12.51 -2.97 22.15
N TYR A 127 11.70 -3.37 21.18
CA TYR A 127 10.28 -3.04 21.07
C TYR A 127 9.40 -4.16 21.61
N GLY A 128 8.12 -3.85 21.80
CA GLY A 128 7.11 -4.74 22.36
C GLY A 128 7.12 -4.82 23.88
N LEU A 129 6.36 -5.78 24.42
CA LEU A 129 6.20 -5.96 25.85
C LEU A 129 7.49 -6.58 26.47
N PRO A 130 8.21 -5.87 27.35
CA PRO A 130 9.47 -6.38 27.89
C PRO A 130 9.23 -7.55 28.84
N ASN A 131 9.94 -8.65 28.62
CA ASN A 131 10.00 -9.75 29.59
C ASN A 131 11.05 -9.48 30.70
N ALA A 132 11.09 -10.34 31.72
CA ALA A 132 12.02 -10.21 32.84
C ALA A 132 13.50 -10.17 32.41
N LYS A 133 13.88 -10.92 31.35
CA LYS A 133 15.25 -10.93 30.82
C LYS A 133 15.60 -9.58 30.17
N THR A 134 14.68 -9.02 29.38
CA THR A 134 14.84 -7.70 28.75
C THR A 134 14.94 -6.62 29.81
N MET A 135 14.09 -6.67 30.85
CA MET A 135 14.17 -5.74 31.99
C MET A 135 15.51 -5.83 32.72
N ALA A 136 16.05 -7.03 32.92
CA ALA A 136 17.39 -7.21 33.50
C ALA A 136 18.50 -6.64 32.60
N LYS A 137 18.40 -6.78 31.27
CA LYS A 137 19.34 -6.17 30.32
C LYS A 137 19.24 -4.64 30.32
N LYS A 138 18.04 -4.07 30.43
CA LYS A 138 17.80 -2.63 30.54
C LYS A 138 18.46 -2.07 31.79
N LYS A 139 18.27 -2.72 32.95
CA LYS A 139 18.91 -2.34 34.22
C LYS A 139 20.44 -2.36 34.14
N LYS A 140 21.02 -3.22 33.29
CA LYS A 140 22.46 -3.30 33.02
C LYS A 140 22.94 -2.34 31.92
N GLY A 141 22.08 -1.46 31.39
CA GLY A 141 22.42 -0.54 30.31
C GLY A 141 22.81 -1.22 28.99
N LYS A 142 22.39 -2.47 28.78
CA LYS A 142 22.71 -3.28 27.59
C LYS A 142 21.70 -3.15 26.46
N VAL A 143 20.51 -2.62 26.74
CA VAL A 143 19.43 -2.41 25.76
C VAL A 143 18.64 -1.15 26.11
N LYS A 144 18.08 -0.48 25.12
CA LYS A 144 17.08 0.59 25.27
C LYS A 144 15.68 0.03 25.00
N LEU A 145 14.64 0.56 25.64
CA LEU A 145 13.25 0.18 25.33
C LEU A 145 12.66 1.23 24.38
N GLY A 146 12.12 0.79 23.25
CA GLY A 146 11.59 1.66 22.19
C GLY A 146 10.06 1.83 22.20
N GLY A 147 9.32 1.06 22.98
CA GLY A 147 7.85 1.08 23.02
C GLY A 147 7.22 -0.07 22.24
N CYS A 148 6.00 0.12 21.72
CA CYS A 148 5.37 -0.87 20.83
C CYS A 148 5.93 -0.73 19.42
N GLU A 149 6.24 -1.86 18.79
CA GLU A 149 6.53 -1.92 17.35
C GLU A 149 5.21 -1.80 16.60
N ILE A 150 5.09 -0.79 15.73
CA ILE A 150 3.89 -0.48 14.97
C ILE A 150 4.13 -0.71 13.47
N THR A 151 5.35 -0.45 13.01
CA THR A 151 5.67 -0.33 11.59
C THR A 151 6.78 -1.28 11.13
N GLY A 152 7.61 -1.79 12.04
CA GLY A 152 8.84 -2.53 11.67
C GLY A 152 9.91 -1.62 11.06
N CYS A 153 9.73 -0.30 11.24
CA CYS A 153 10.58 0.77 10.75
C CYS A 153 11.32 1.49 11.87
N GLU A 154 11.08 1.07 13.11
CA GLU A 154 11.63 1.71 14.26
C GLU A 154 13.15 1.46 14.34
N PRO A 155 13.93 2.43 14.82
CA PRO A 155 15.39 2.32 14.89
C PRO A 155 15.84 1.10 15.70
N TYR A 156 16.81 0.35 15.21
CA TYR A 156 17.30 -0.86 15.89
C TYR A 156 18.41 -0.56 16.90
N TRP A 157 19.09 0.57 16.77
CA TRP A 157 20.27 0.92 17.53
C TRP A 157 20.12 2.26 18.25
N PHE A 158 20.71 2.33 19.44
CA PHE A 158 20.81 3.56 20.22
C PHE A 158 22.26 3.83 20.57
N CYS A 159 22.75 5.01 20.20
CA CYS A 159 24.05 5.50 20.64
C CYS A 159 23.91 6.18 22.01
N LYS A 160 24.57 5.65 23.04
CA LYS A 160 24.58 6.25 24.39
C LYS A 160 25.40 7.53 24.49
N GLU A 161 26.36 7.74 23.58
CA GLU A 161 27.29 8.88 23.63
C GLU A 161 26.69 10.13 23.00
N HIS A 162 25.97 9.96 21.89
CA HIS A 162 25.31 11.06 21.17
C HIS A 162 23.79 11.10 21.38
N GLU A 163 23.24 10.17 22.18
CA GLU A 163 21.82 10.07 22.51
C GLU A 163 20.86 9.99 21.30
N ILE A 164 21.31 9.37 20.21
CA ILE A 164 20.51 9.18 18.98
C ILE A 164 20.04 7.73 18.79
N GLU A 165 18.87 7.59 18.18
CA GLU A 165 18.28 6.32 17.73
C GLU A 165 18.39 6.24 16.20
N PHE A 166 18.79 5.07 15.68
CA PHE A 166 19.02 4.85 14.25
C PHE A 166 18.89 3.36 13.86
#